data_AF-A0A1Y5Y3S8-F1
#
_entry.id   AF-A0A1Y5Y3S8-F1
#
_cell.length_a   1.000
_cell.length_b   1.000
_cell.length_c   1.000
_cell.angle_alpha   90.00
_cell.angle_beta   90.00
_cell.angle_gamma   90.00
#
_symmetry.space_group_name_H-M   'P 1'
#
loop_
_entity.id
_entity.type
_entity.pdbx_description
1 polymer ?
#
loop_
_entity_poly.entity_id
_entity_poly.type
_entity_poly.pdbx_seq_one_letter_code
_entity_poly.pdbx_strand_id
1 'polypeptide(L)'
;MTDALANAYDQFMDQPDSVPVLTVLASETTETVMSLQDLFAAASTLGGPSSVPRLRDVLLSLQPLLLRVNPGTAAEMVGLRHSSIAAHFRSRQSPHIEENELWLLVDVELALERQEELLEHLDECTPCLELLARVERLKRLFARAGGDRAPQGLHERIRAGVFRMATGQAGMELGEQQESQRPRT
;
A
#
# COMPACT_ATOMS: atom_id res chain seq x y z
N MET A 1 -13.30 -14.82 10.46
CA MET A 1 -14.31 -13.96 9.82
C MET A 1 -14.45 -14.43 8.39
N THR A 2 -15.66 -14.82 7.97
CA THR A 2 -15.93 -15.47 6.68
C THR A 2 -15.74 -14.51 5.50
N ASP A 3 -15.28 -15.04 4.36
CA ASP A 3 -15.12 -14.31 3.09
C ASP A 3 -16.37 -13.53 2.66
N ALA A 4 -17.55 -13.94 3.14
CA ALA A 4 -18.82 -13.24 2.95
C ALA A 4 -18.87 -11.85 3.63
N LEU A 5 -18.25 -11.67 4.80
CA LEU A 5 -18.17 -10.35 5.45
C LEU A 5 -17.17 -9.43 4.74
N ALA A 6 -16.07 -10.00 4.22
CA ALA A 6 -15.09 -9.26 3.43
C ALA A 6 -15.70 -8.79 2.09
N ASN A 7 -16.41 -9.65 1.37
CA ASN A 7 -17.09 -9.28 0.12
C ASN A 7 -18.20 -8.24 0.33
N ALA A 8 -19.00 -8.38 1.40
CA ALA A 8 -20.01 -7.38 1.72
C ALA A 8 -19.37 -6.03 2.07
N TYR A 9 -18.25 -6.05 2.79
CA TYR A 9 -17.47 -4.85 3.12
C TYR A 9 -16.95 -4.14 1.87
N ASP A 10 -16.27 -4.84 0.96
CA ASP A 10 -15.74 -4.24 -0.27
C ASP A 10 -16.87 -3.62 -1.11
N GLN A 11 -18.03 -4.29 -1.17
CA GLN A 11 -19.23 -3.77 -1.84
C GLN A 11 -19.77 -2.46 -1.20
N PHE A 12 -19.61 -2.29 0.12
CA PHE A 12 -19.98 -1.05 0.81
C PHE A 12 -18.94 0.06 0.62
N MET A 13 -17.65 -0.30 0.52
CA MET A 13 -16.54 0.65 0.38
C MET A 13 -16.39 1.21 -1.03
N ASP A 14 -16.81 0.47 -2.05
CA ASP A 14 -16.86 0.95 -3.45
C ASP A 14 -17.93 2.03 -3.67
N GLN A 15 -18.80 2.28 -2.69
CA GLN A 15 -19.81 3.31 -2.81
C GLN A 15 -19.22 4.71 -2.61
N PRO A 16 -19.51 5.68 -3.51
CA PRO A 16 -19.06 7.04 -3.34
C PRO A 16 -19.57 7.62 -2.03
N ASP A 17 -18.71 8.37 -1.34
CA ASP A 17 -18.95 9.04 -0.06
C ASP A 17 -19.08 8.13 1.17
N SER A 18 -18.97 6.81 1.02
CA SER A 18 -19.05 5.84 2.13
C SER A 18 -17.87 5.96 3.10
N VAL A 19 -16.64 6.09 2.56
CA VAL A 19 -15.40 6.15 3.35
C VAL A 19 -15.39 7.35 4.29
N PRO A 20 -15.64 8.61 3.86
CA PRO A 20 -15.72 9.76 4.76
C PRO A 20 -16.74 9.59 5.90
N VAL A 21 -17.92 9.04 5.60
CA VAL A 21 -18.97 8.81 6.60
C VAL A 21 -18.51 7.78 7.64
N LEU A 22 -17.93 6.67 7.19
CA LEU A 22 -17.45 5.61 8.08
C LEU A 22 -16.21 6.02 8.87
N THR A 23 -15.34 6.86 8.30
CA THR A 23 -14.20 7.47 9.01
C THR A 23 -14.68 8.28 10.20
N VAL A 24 -15.64 9.19 10.01
CA VAL A 24 -16.19 10.01 11.11
C VAL A 24 -16.84 9.12 12.18
N LEU A 25 -17.64 8.14 11.76
CA LEU A 25 -18.30 7.24 12.71
C LEU A 25 -17.31 6.33 13.46
N ALA A 26 -16.10 6.13 12.92
CA ALA A 26 -15.05 5.34 13.54
C ALA A 26 -14.01 6.17 14.33
N SER A 27 -14.01 7.51 14.24
CA SER A 27 -12.93 8.38 14.70
C SER A 27 -12.98 8.80 16.18
N GLU A 28 -13.19 7.86 17.11
CA GLU A 28 -13.24 8.06 18.58
C GLU A 28 -14.61 8.48 19.15
N THR A 29 -15.46 7.47 19.35
CA THR A 29 -16.27 7.20 20.55
C THR A 29 -17.28 6.11 20.17
N THR A 30 -16.90 4.85 20.35
CA THR A 30 -17.77 3.69 20.05
C THR A 30 -19.08 3.64 20.83
N GLU A 31 -19.33 4.62 21.71
CA GLU A 31 -20.53 4.72 22.55
C GLU A 31 -21.49 5.84 22.12
N THR A 32 -21.11 6.72 21.19
CA THR A 32 -21.88 7.95 20.95
C THR A 32 -22.47 7.95 19.55
N VAL A 33 -23.77 7.65 19.47
CA VAL A 33 -24.57 8.09 18.33
C VAL A 33 -24.45 9.62 18.21
N MET A 34 -24.27 10.15 17.00
CA MET A 34 -24.18 11.58 16.75
C MET A 34 -25.37 12.09 15.95
N SER A 35 -25.66 13.39 15.98
CA SER A 35 -26.75 13.93 15.17
C SER A 35 -26.43 13.80 13.68
N LEU A 36 -27.47 13.67 12.86
CA LEU A 36 -27.30 13.62 11.40
C LEU A 36 -26.59 14.87 10.85
N GLN A 37 -26.77 16.03 11.50
CA GLN A 37 -26.15 17.29 11.09
C GLN A 37 -24.66 17.33 11.42
N ASP A 38 -24.27 16.84 12.60
CA ASP A 38 -22.85 16.77 12.99
C ASP A 38 -22.10 15.77 12.10
N LEU A 39 -22.74 14.62 11.81
CA LEU A 39 -22.18 13.63 10.89
C LEU A 39 -22.00 14.23 9.49
N PHE A 40 -22.99 14.96 8.99
CA PHE A 40 -22.89 15.65 7.71
C PHE A 40 -21.72 16.64 7.71
N ALA A 41 -21.68 17.56 8.67
CA ALA A 41 -20.65 18.58 8.76
C ALA A 41 -19.24 17.98 8.79
N ALA A 42 -19.02 16.92 9.59
CA ALA A 42 -17.73 16.25 9.68
C ALA A 42 -17.40 15.40 8.43
N ALA A 43 -18.36 14.69 7.84
CA ALA A 43 -18.09 13.88 6.66
C ALA A 43 -17.80 14.76 5.43
N SER A 44 -18.46 15.91 5.31
CA SER A 44 -18.22 16.85 4.20
C SER A 44 -16.82 17.45 4.20
N THR A 45 -16.18 17.65 5.37
CA THR A 45 -14.79 18.13 5.43
C THR A 45 -13.78 17.10 4.92
N LEU A 46 -14.14 15.82 4.98
CA LEU A 46 -13.36 14.70 4.44
C LEU A 46 -13.70 14.38 2.97
N GLY A 47 -14.36 15.29 2.26
CA GLY A 47 -14.78 15.06 0.87
C GLY A 47 -15.96 14.09 0.73
N GLY A 48 -16.75 13.91 1.80
CA GLY A 48 -17.94 13.08 1.83
C GLY A 48 -19.18 13.74 1.22
N PRO A 49 -20.39 13.33 1.65
CA PRO A 49 -21.64 13.74 1.02
C PRO A 49 -21.78 15.26 0.92
N SER A 50 -22.24 15.75 -0.24
CA SER A 50 -22.44 17.18 -0.50
C SER A 50 -23.77 17.74 -0.01
N SER A 51 -24.70 16.88 0.41
CA SER A 51 -25.99 17.29 0.97
C SER A 51 -26.54 16.25 1.97
N VAL A 52 -27.47 16.67 2.83
CA VAL A 52 -28.13 15.77 3.78
C VAL A 52 -28.95 14.65 3.09
N PRO A 53 -29.68 14.88 1.98
CA PRO A 53 -30.28 13.80 1.21
C PRO A 53 -29.26 12.79 0.72
N ARG A 54 -28.12 13.26 0.19
CA ARG A 54 -27.02 12.38 -0.25
C ARG A 54 -26.45 11.56 0.90
N LEU A 55 -26.26 12.18 2.08
CA LEU A 55 -25.87 11.45 3.28
C LEU A 55 -26.90 10.36 3.61
N ARG A 56 -28.20 10.65 3.57
CA ARG A 56 -29.25 9.65 3.83
C ARG A 56 -29.20 8.47 2.85
N ASP A 57 -28.92 8.71 1.57
CA ASP A 57 -28.75 7.63 0.58
C ASP A 57 -27.57 6.72 0.96
N VAL A 58 -26.45 7.30 1.40
CA VAL A 58 -25.28 6.55 1.90
C VAL A 58 -25.62 5.79 3.18
N LEU A 59 -26.37 6.39 4.11
CA LEU A 59 -26.81 5.70 5.33
C LEU A 59 -27.77 4.54 5.05
N LEU A 60 -28.56 4.62 3.97
CA LEU A 60 -29.40 3.51 3.51
C LEU A 60 -28.57 2.36 2.95
N SER A 61 -27.51 2.64 2.19
CA SER A 61 -26.63 1.58 1.67
C SER A 61 -25.80 0.93 2.78
N LEU A 62 -25.43 1.68 3.82
CA LEU A 62 -24.66 1.20 4.97
C LEU A 62 -25.52 0.62 6.11
N GLN A 63 -26.84 0.54 5.95
CA GLN A 63 -27.78 0.16 7.01
C GLN A 63 -27.40 -1.08 7.85
N PRO A 64 -26.81 -2.16 7.30
CA PRO A 64 -26.41 -3.32 8.11
C PRO A 64 -25.39 -3.00 9.21
N LEU A 65 -24.57 -1.97 9.00
CA LEU A 65 -23.47 -1.56 9.88
C LEU A 65 -23.89 -0.48 10.90
N LEU A 66 -25.03 0.18 10.68
CA LEU A 66 -25.41 1.41 11.37
C LEU A 66 -26.52 1.23 12.40
N LEU A 67 -26.36 1.86 13.55
CA LEU A 67 -27.41 2.09 14.53
C LEU A 67 -28.04 3.44 14.19
N ARG A 68 -29.36 3.47 13.94
CA ARG A 68 -30.10 4.71 13.69
C ARG A 68 -31.21 4.87 14.72
N VAL A 69 -31.28 6.05 15.33
CA VAL A 69 -32.33 6.45 16.29
C VAL A 69 -33.18 7.53 15.63
N ASN A 70 -34.51 7.37 15.66
CA ASN A 70 -35.48 8.29 15.04
C ASN A 70 -35.19 8.66 13.57
N PRO A 71 -35.00 7.67 12.67
CA PRO A 71 -34.64 7.92 11.27
C PRO A 71 -35.70 8.78 10.56
N GLY A 72 -35.25 9.73 9.74
CA GLY A 72 -36.13 10.63 8.98
C GLY A 72 -36.69 11.81 9.77
N THR A 73 -36.33 11.94 11.06
CA THR A 73 -36.75 13.06 11.90
C THR A 73 -35.63 14.09 12.06
N ALA A 74 -35.95 15.26 12.65
CA ALA A 74 -34.94 16.25 13.03
C ALA A 74 -34.04 15.77 14.19
N ALA A 75 -34.50 14.80 14.99
CA ALA A 75 -33.77 14.18 16.08
C ALA A 75 -33.07 12.88 15.66
N GLU A 76 -32.80 12.72 14.35
CA GLU A 76 -32.12 11.54 13.82
C GLU A 76 -30.68 11.47 14.33
N MET A 77 -30.33 10.34 14.94
CA MET A 77 -28.98 10.04 15.38
C MET A 77 -28.44 8.78 14.71
N VAL A 78 -27.13 8.78 14.45
CA VAL A 78 -26.43 7.73 13.70
C VAL A 78 -25.17 7.31 14.43
N GLY A 79 -24.91 6.01 14.49
CA GLY A 79 -23.68 5.42 15.02
C GLY A 79 -23.39 4.07 14.37
N LEU A 80 -22.28 3.44 14.75
CA LEU A 80 -21.99 2.05 14.37
C LEU A 80 -22.70 1.08 15.31
N ARG A 81 -23.22 -0.03 14.79
CA ARG A 81 -23.96 -1.03 15.62
C ARG A 81 -23.08 -1.78 16.60
N HIS A 82 -21.78 -1.86 16.32
CA HIS A 82 -20.85 -2.63 17.13
C HIS A 82 -19.46 -2.00 17.14
N SER A 83 -18.81 -2.02 18.30
CA SER A 83 -17.48 -1.45 18.49
C SER A 83 -16.41 -2.12 17.62
N SER A 84 -16.57 -3.41 17.32
CA SER A 84 -15.68 -4.14 16.40
C SER A 84 -15.70 -3.59 14.97
N ILE A 85 -16.80 -2.98 14.52
CA ILE A 85 -16.87 -2.35 13.18
C ILE A 85 -15.95 -1.13 13.19
N ALA A 86 -16.06 -0.27 14.20
CA ALA A 86 -15.22 0.90 14.35
C ALA A 86 -13.74 0.53 14.45
N ALA A 87 -13.41 -0.50 15.24
CA ALA A 87 -12.05 -1.01 15.36
C ALA A 87 -11.51 -1.54 14.02
N HIS A 88 -12.35 -2.26 13.25
CA HIS A 88 -11.98 -2.75 11.93
C HIS A 88 -11.71 -1.61 10.94
N PHE A 89 -12.58 -0.59 10.90
CA PHE A 89 -12.38 0.58 10.05
C PHE A 89 -11.11 1.33 10.39
N ARG A 90 -10.85 1.57 11.68
CA ARG A 90 -9.59 2.18 12.13
C ARG A 90 -8.39 1.35 11.69
N SER A 91 -8.43 0.03 11.86
CA SER A 91 -7.31 -0.85 11.47
C SER A 91 -6.99 -0.83 9.98
N ARG A 92 -7.99 -0.58 9.10
CA ARG A 92 -7.78 -0.47 7.65
C ARG A 92 -7.45 0.95 7.18
N GLN A 93 -7.80 1.97 7.96
CA GLN A 93 -7.48 3.37 7.66
C GLN A 93 -6.14 3.80 8.26
N SER A 94 -5.54 2.97 9.11
CA SER A 94 -4.16 3.17 9.56
C SER A 94 -3.24 3.25 8.35
N PRO A 95 -2.36 4.27 8.26
CA PRO A 95 -1.37 4.34 7.20
C PRO A 95 -0.50 3.08 7.26
N HIS A 96 -0.49 2.30 6.19
CA HIS A 96 0.31 1.08 6.04
C HIS A 96 1.60 1.38 5.27
N ILE A 97 2.63 0.56 5.48
CA ILE A 97 3.86 0.62 4.69
C ILE A 97 3.54 0.24 3.24
N GLU A 98 3.98 1.07 2.29
CA GLU A 98 3.85 0.80 0.86
C GLU A 98 4.71 -0.41 0.45
N GLU A 99 4.21 -1.25 -0.45
CA GLU A 99 4.91 -2.47 -0.88
C GLU A 99 6.31 -2.15 -1.44
N ASN A 100 6.47 -1.02 -2.13
CA ASN A 100 7.76 -0.55 -2.65
C ASN A 100 8.77 -0.26 -1.53
N GLU A 101 8.35 0.31 -0.41
CA GLU A 101 9.24 0.58 0.71
C GLU A 101 9.71 -0.72 1.39
N LEU A 102 8.86 -1.75 1.40
CA LEU A 102 9.25 -3.07 1.89
C LEU A 102 10.29 -3.74 1.00
N TRP A 103 10.22 -3.54 -0.32
CA TRP A 103 11.28 -4.00 -1.24
C TRP A 103 12.61 -3.31 -0.94
N LEU A 104 12.61 -1.99 -0.79
CA LEU A 104 13.81 -1.22 -0.44
C LEU A 104 14.38 -1.61 0.93
N LEU A 105 13.51 -1.84 1.92
CA LEU A 105 13.91 -2.35 3.24
C LEU A 105 14.60 -3.71 3.14
N VAL A 106 14.00 -4.64 2.39
CA VAL A 106 14.53 -5.99 2.20
C VAL A 106 15.83 -5.98 1.37
N ASP A 107 16.00 -5.05 0.45
CA ASP A 107 17.22 -4.84 -0.34
C ASP A 107 18.30 -4.03 0.39
N VAL A 108 18.00 -3.50 1.58
CA VAL A 108 18.91 -2.65 2.37
C VAL A 108 19.28 -1.36 1.59
N GLU A 109 18.31 -0.84 0.84
CA GLU A 109 18.43 0.39 0.04
C GLU A 109 17.68 1.58 0.65
N LEU A 110 17.14 1.42 1.86
CA LEU A 110 16.47 2.46 2.61
C LEU A 110 17.47 3.29 3.44
N ALA A 111 17.15 4.58 3.65
CA ALA A 111 17.88 5.39 4.64
C ALA A 111 17.64 4.86 6.06
N LEU A 112 18.63 4.99 6.95
CA LEU A 112 18.59 4.43 8.31
C LEU A 112 17.39 4.98 9.11
N GLU A 113 17.12 6.27 9.00
CA GLU A 113 16.03 6.95 9.71
C GLU A 113 14.67 6.37 9.29
N ARG A 114 14.47 6.19 7.98
CA ARG A 114 13.24 5.60 7.44
C ARG A 114 13.12 4.12 7.79
N GLN A 115 14.24 3.42 7.91
CA GLN A 115 14.25 2.00 8.29
C GLN A 115 13.76 1.82 9.72
N GLU A 116 14.21 2.66 10.65
CA GLU A 116 13.74 2.64 12.05
C GLU A 116 12.22 2.87 12.14
N GLU A 117 11.70 3.90 11.45
CA GLU A 117 10.25 4.18 11.39
C GLU A 117 9.43 2.99 10.87
N LEU A 118 9.92 2.31 9.83
CA LEU A 118 9.25 1.15 9.26
C LEU A 118 9.26 -0.04 10.23
N LEU A 119 10.36 -0.25 10.94
CA LEU A 119 10.48 -1.34 11.92
C LEU A 119 9.52 -1.12 13.10
N GLU A 120 9.41 0.11 13.61
CA GLU A 120 8.42 0.45 14.64
C GLU A 120 6.99 0.15 14.17
N HIS A 121 6.65 0.52 12.93
CA HIS A 121 5.33 0.20 12.37
C HIS A 121 5.12 -1.32 12.22
N LEU A 122 6.14 -2.06 11.78
CA LEU A 122 6.07 -3.51 11.63
C LEU A 122 5.82 -4.22 12.97
N ASP A 123 6.36 -3.72 14.08
CA ASP A 123 6.15 -4.30 15.41
C ASP A 123 4.67 -4.24 15.85
N GLU A 124 3.92 -3.25 15.37
CA GLU A 124 2.52 -3.01 15.76
C GLU A 124 1.49 -3.40 14.67
N CYS A 125 1.93 -3.65 13.43
CA CYS A 125 1.04 -3.80 12.28
C CYS A 125 1.15 -5.17 11.60
N THR A 126 0.31 -6.12 12.06
CA THR A 126 0.22 -7.47 11.48
C THR A 126 0.05 -7.50 9.95
N PRO A 127 -0.81 -6.66 9.33
CA PRO A 127 -0.92 -6.60 7.87
C PRO A 127 0.42 -6.31 7.16
N CYS A 128 1.22 -5.38 7.68
CA CYS A 128 2.51 -5.04 7.10
C CYS A 128 3.56 -6.14 7.32
N LEU A 129 3.52 -6.83 8.46
CA LEU A 129 4.35 -8.03 8.69
C LEU A 129 4.04 -9.15 7.69
N GLU A 130 2.77 -9.40 7.39
CA GLU A 130 2.35 -10.40 6.38
C GLU A 130 2.84 -10.01 4.97
N LEU A 131 2.78 -8.72 4.64
CA LEU A 131 3.29 -8.21 3.37
C LEU A 131 4.81 -8.33 3.27
N LEU A 132 5.56 -8.00 4.34
CA LEU A 132 7.00 -8.19 4.42
C LEU A 132 7.38 -9.66 4.19
N ALA A 133 6.70 -10.59 4.88
CA ALA A 133 6.93 -12.03 4.72
C ALA A 133 6.65 -12.52 3.28
N ARG A 134 5.75 -11.85 2.55
CA ARG A 134 5.51 -12.11 1.13
C ARG A 134 6.66 -11.61 0.26
N VAL A 135 7.10 -10.36 0.46
CA VAL A 135 8.22 -9.76 -0.26
C VAL A 135 9.51 -10.58 -0.08
N GLU A 136 9.84 -10.96 1.16
CA GLU A 136 11.01 -11.81 1.44
C GLU A 136 10.95 -13.19 0.76
N ARG A 137 9.74 -13.75 0.65
CA ARG A 137 9.53 -15.03 -0.02
C ARG A 137 9.73 -14.89 -1.53
N LEU A 138 9.23 -13.82 -2.12
CA LEU A 138 9.44 -13.50 -3.53
C LEU A 138 10.92 -13.26 -3.83
N LYS A 139 11.62 -12.46 -3.02
CA LYS A 139 13.07 -12.25 -3.16
C LYS A 139 13.85 -13.56 -3.10
N ARG A 140 13.52 -14.46 -2.17
CA ARG A 140 14.13 -15.80 -2.10
C ARG A 140 13.84 -16.65 -3.34
N LEU A 141 12.64 -16.54 -3.92
CA LEU A 141 12.31 -17.22 -5.17
C LEU A 141 13.12 -16.65 -6.34
N PHE A 142 13.23 -15.33 -6.45
CA PHE A 142 14.04 -14.70 -7.50
C PHE A 142 15.53 -15.03 -7.39
N ALA A 143 16.07 -15.08 -6.18
CA ALA A 143 17.45 -15.51 -5.95
C ALA A 143 17.72 -16.95 -6.45
N ARG A 144 16.72 -17.84 -6.39
CA ARG A 144 16.83 -19.22 -6.90
C ARG A 144 16.58 -19.32 -8.41
N ALA A 145 15.72 -18.46 -8.96
CA ALA A 145 15.45 -18.40 -10.39
C ALA A 145 16.62 -17.77 -11.18
N GLY A 146 17.39 -16.88 -10.54
CA GLY A 146 18.57 -16.21 -11.09
C GLY A 146 19.83 -17.08 -11.12
N GLY A 147 19.73 -18.31 -11.62
CA GLY A 147 20.85 -19.15 -12.09
C GLY A 147 22.00 -19.44 -11.10
N ASP A 148 22.13 -20.71 -10.72
CA ASP A 148 23.18 -21.28 -9.84
C ASP A 148 24.65 -21.04 -10.26
N ARG A 149 24.93 -20.27 -11.32
CA ARG A 149 26.27 -19.83 -11.71
C ARG A 149 26.24 -18.68 -12.71
N ALA A 150 26.96 -17.60 -12.40
CA ALA A 150 27.28 -16.56 -13.37
C ALA A 150 28.04 -17.14 -14.57
N PRO A 151 27.81 -16.64 -15.80
CA PRO A 151 28.59 -17.04 -16.98
C PRO A 151 30.09 -16.90 -16.76
N GLN A 152 30.86 -17.89 -17.25
CA GLN A 152 32.33 -17.83 -17.22
C GLN A 152 32.81 -16.56 -17.93
N GLY A 153 33.76 -15.85 -17.33
CA GLY A 153 34.30 -14.60 -17.88
C GLY A 153 33.47 -13.34 -17.57
N LEU A 154 32.31 -13.44 -16.90
CA LEU A 154 31.50 -12.27 -16.55
C LEU A 154 32.24 -11.35 -15.57
N HIS A 155 32.93 -11.91 -14.58
CA HIS A 155 33.70 -11.15 -13.60
C HIS A 155 34.81 -10.34 -14.27
N GLU A 156 35.57 -10.95 -15.18
CA GLU A 156 36.63 -10.28 -15.96
C GLU A 156 36.05 -9.14 -16.81
N ARG A 157 34.90 -9.37 -17.46
CA ARG A 157 34.22 -8.36 -18.28
C ARG A 157 33.70 -7.18 -17.45
N ILE A 158 33.10 -7.45 -16.29
CA ILE A 158 32.64 -6.40 -15.36
C ILE A 158 33.84 -5.61 -14.85
N ARG A 159 34.88 -6.29 -14.37
CA ARG A 159 36.10 -5.64 -13.85
C ARG A 159 36.75 -4.74 -14.90
N ALA A 160 36.88 -5.21 -16.14
CA ALA A 160 37.40 -4.41 -17.23
C ALA A 160 36.50 -3.21 -17.56
N GLY A 161 35.18 -3.38 -17.50
CA GLY A 161 34.21 -2.30 -17.68
C GLY A 161 34.30 -1.21 -16.60
N VAL A 162 34.28 -1.62 -15.33
CA VAL A 162 34.42 -0.71 -14.18
C VAL A 162 35.76 0.01 -14.22
N PHE A 163 36.85 -0.69 -14.55
CA PHE A 163 38.16 -0.08 -14.72
C PHE A 163 38.14 0.99 -15.80
N ARG A 164 37.61 0.71 -17.00
CA ARG A 164 37.48 1.71 -18.09
C ARG A 164 36.65 2.93 -17.68
N MET A 165 35.55 2.72 -16.95
CA MET A 165 34.70 3.81 -16.46
C MET A 165 35.43 4.66 -15.42
N ALA A 166 36.15 4.04 -14.49
CA ALA A 166 36.90 4.73 -13.44
C ALA A 166 38.13 5.48 -13.98
N THR A 167 38.77 4.98 -15.03
CA THR A 167 39.94 5.62 -15.66
C THR A 167 39.57 6.62 -16.75
N GLY A 168 38.29 6.80 -17.06
CA GLY A 168 37.83 7.74 -18.10
C GLY A 168 38.20 7.33 -19.53
N GLN A 169 38.58 6.07 -19.74
CA GLN A 169 38.91 5.54 -21.08
C GLN A 169 37.64 5.19 -21.85
N ALA A 170 36.80 6.18 -22.13
CA ALA A 170 35.72 6.06 -23.08
C ALA A 170 36.28 6.29 -24.50
N GLY A 171 36.59 5.21 -25.20
CA GLY A 171 36.79 5.20 -26.65
C GLY A 171 38.22 5.44 -27.12
N MET A 172 39.01 4.39 -27.20
CA MET A 172 40.02 4.28 -28.25
C MET A 172 40.22 2.80 -28.59
N GLU A 173 40.03 2.51 -29.89
CA GLU A 173 40.58 1.36 -30.62
C GLU A 173 39.87 0.00 -30.50
N LEU A 174 38.85 -0.20 -31.34
CA LEU A 174 38.69 -1.45 -32.08
C LEU A 174 38.29 -1.11 -33.52
N GLY A 175 39.28 -0.72 -34.31
CA GLY A 175 39.09 -0.42 -35.71
C GLY A 175 40.43 -0.23 -36.40
N GLU A 176 41.23 -1.30 -36.48
CA GLU A 176 42.21 -1.53 -37.55
C GLU A 176 42.95 -2.84 -37.27
N GLN A 177 42.53 -3.89 -37.98
CA GLN A 177 43.39 -4.98 -38.48
C GLN A 177 42.53 -5.91 -39.36
N GLN A 178 42.07 -5.38 -40.49
CA GLN A 178 42.07 -6.15 -41.72
C GLN A 178 43.32 -5.78 -42.51
N GLU A 179 43.87 -6.78 -43.20
CA GLU A 179 44.83 -6.63 -44.30
C GLU A 179 46.32 -6.70 -43.94
N SER A 180 46.83 -7.92 -43.74
CA SER A 180 48.04 -8.39 -44.43
C SER A 180 48.32 -9.84 -44.08
N GLN A 181 48.05 -10.76 -45.02
CA GLN A 181 48.85 -11.96 -45.34
C GLN A 181 48.01 -12.98 -46.11
N ARG A 182 47.89 -12.80 -47.43
CA ARG A 182 47.82 -13.91 -48.38
C ARG A 182 49.23 -14.16 -48.90
N PRO A 183 49.81 -15.36 -48.80
CA PRO A 183 50.96 -15.72 -49.62
C PRO A 183 50.48 -16.10 -51.02
N ARG A 184 51.16 -15.51 -52.02
CA ARG A 184 51.13 -15.91 -53.44
C ARG A 184 51.95 -17.18 -53.61
N THR A 185 51.33 -18.22 -54.17
CA THR A 185 51.72 -19.00 -55.37
C THR A 185 51.00 -20.33 -55.37
#